data_AF-A0A1H9MBL4-F1
#
_entry.id   AF-A0A1H9MBL4-F1
#
_cell.length_a   1.000
_cell.length_b   1.000
_cell.length_c   1.000
_cell.angle_alpha   90.00
_cell.angle_beta   90.00
_cell.angle_gamma   90.00
#
_symmetry.space_group_name_H-M   'P 1'
#
loop_
_entity.id
_entity.type
_entity.pdbx_description
1 polymer ?
#
loop_
_entity_poly.entity_id
_entity_poly.type
_entity_poly.pdbx_seq_one_letter_code
_entity_poly.pdbx_strand_id
1 'polypeptide(L)'
;MNKPAANSASPELATAPTPSATVGQAGPLLQEIQRMVAEKTSFKATDVVAVQQNVFDQDFTLSASFVLYKNIKVTPINGYFKAQSKDHRTPSDDLAQTGMVALIEKLEADAEKRLDDKVKNHPGLPLDLEEGTYLGTAARFWSLQKCQTCNKEGEVVCDMCKGNREYVCPDCHGNQKLPCRASGCDQGRTMCMTCLGNGEVVQEKDVPYEFSGGGKEGGPQTVKYQIVKEMIPCPNAECVKGTVPCLACRGNAFVTCKRCAGKGACPCEKCKKTGKLSCPQCAGSHETGLMYEACIDLKIHHQTKLRAQSSEHARKIFDLEKDPIQIANLATSVVQQEYVGWRGLDNHRMLQIVYGGHIDIESIELACNGKKYKAIAYGKERKWLTQGGIVESLVESDFEELRKVGNQIDAHQLFLIDYKTPQKVVQRFVSIANNLDVLQTVGSEAYESPHGQESRTLIVKCAQEMKFNYARLYLAWVCVAIFCTMMGLWLAIGSTGFWEFLIIGVAGYCLSLVLIVKMDGDVDQLYARSLPSVKKFNVLDAAGKPLLRGGGWEVWSGNGTRLVPSRWVWMFYWVLMTCLFYWFWVRRFFSWLFGSG
;
A
#
# COMPACT_ATOMS: atom_id res chain seq x y z
N MET A 1 -44.36 -43.96 19.09
CA MET A 1 -44.13 -42.51 19.01
C MET A 1 -43.81 -42.16 17.56
N ASN A 2 -44.71 -41.42 16.93
CA ASN A 2 -44.76 -41.22 15.48
C ASN A 2 -43.64 -40.30 14.99
N LYS A 3 -42.93 -40.76 13.96
CA LYS A 3 -41.94 -40.01 13.18
C LYS A 3 -42.71 -39.08 12.23
N PRO A 4 -42.57 -37.75 12.29
CA PRO A 4 -43.24 -36.88 11.33
C PRO A 4 -42.57 -37.03 9.96
N ALA A 5 -43.39 -37.29 8.95
CA ALA A 5 -42.99 -37.31 7.55
C ALA A 5 -42.59 -35.90 7.11
N ALA A 6 -41.35 -35.75 6.65
CA ALA A 6 -40.88 -34.54 6.01
C ALA A 6 -41.47 -34.48 4.58
N ASN A 7 -42.38 -33.54 4.34
CA ASN A 7 -42.86 -33.19 3.02
C ASN A 7 -41.73 -32.45 2.27
N SER A 8 -41.03 -33.17 1.40
CA SER A 8 -40.12 -32.60 0.41
C SER A 8 -40.92 -32.05 -0.77
N ALA A 9 -41.36 -30.80 -0.68
CA ALA A 9 -41.85 -30.06 -1.84
C ALA A 9 -40.63 -29.65 -2.69
N SER A 10 -40.53 -30.22 -3.89
CA SER A 10 -39.52 -29.85 -4.89
C SER A 10 -39.81 -28.41 -5.37
N PRO A 11 -38.86 -27.47 -5.29
CA PRO A 11 -39.10 -26.11 -5.77
C PRO A 11 -39.25 -26.13 -7.29
N GLU A 12 -40.39 -25.62 -7.73
CA GLU A 12 -40.79 -25.45 -9.12
C GLU A 12 -39.78 -24.55 -9.85
N LEU A 13 -39.39 -25.00 -11.05
CA LEU A 13 -38.35 -24.40 -11.88
C LEU A 13 -38.76 -22.98 -12.32
N ALA A 14 -38.32 -21.96 -11.58
CA ALA A 14 -38.58 -20.57 -11.92
C ALA A 14 -37.96 -20.24 -13.29
N THR A 15 -38.83 -19.87 -14.24
CA THR A 15 -38.50 -19.36 -15.57
C THR A 15 -37.53 -18.17 -15.48
N ALA A 16 -36.57 -18.12 -16.40
CA ALA A 16 -35.56 -17.06 -16.48
C ALA A 16 -36.21 -15.66 -16.45
N PRO A 17 -35.58 -14.68 -15.77
CA PRO A 17 -36.12 -13.32 -15.64
C PRO A 17 -36.31 -12.71 -17.03
N THR A 18 -37.54 -12.27 -17.32
CA THR A 18 -37.89 -11.60 -18.58
C THR A 18 -37.46 -10.13 -18.47
N PRO A 19 -36.61 -9.62 -19.38
CA PRO A 19 -36.15 -8.23 -19.33
C PRO A 19 -37.31 -7.26 -19.60
N SER A 20 -37.56 -6.35 -18.66
CA SER A 20 -38.50 -5.24 -18.85
C SER A 20 -37.81 -4.12 -19.63
N ALA A 21 -38.18 -3.93 -20.90
CA ALA A 21 -37.64 -2.86 -21.73
C ALA A 21 -38.50 -1.59 -21.58
N THR A 22 -37.95 -0.56 -20.93
CA THR A 22 -38.61 0.76 -20.83
C THR A 22 -38.00 1.69 -21.89
N VAL A 23 -38.71 1.90 -22.99
CA VAL A 23 -38.28 2.79 -24.08
C VAL A 23 -38.93 4.17 -23.87
N GLY A 24 -38.13 5.20 -23.56
CA GLY A 24 -38.57 6.60 -23.76
C GLY A 24 -38.20 7.63 -22.71
N GLN A 25 -37.72 7.26 -21.52
CA GLN A 25 -37.21 8.23 -20.53
C GLN A 25 -35.71 8.00 -20.29
N ALA A 26 -34.94 9.09 -20.32
CA ALA A 26 -33.50 9.05 -20.08
C ALA A 26 -33.22 8.56 -18.66
N GLY A 27 -32.89 7.28 -18.55
CA GLY A 27 -32.52 6.66 -17.29
C GLY A 27 -31.28 7.35 -16.68
N PRO A 28 -31.09 7.21 -15.37
CA PRO A 28 -30.00 7.89 -14.66
C PRO A 28 -28.61 7.45 -15.16
N LEU A 29 -28.44 6.20 -15.62
CA LEU A 29 -27.20 5.74 -16.26
C LEU A 29 -26.91 6.49 -17.57
N LEU A 30 -27.92 6.72 -18.41
CA LEU A 30 -27.76 7.48 -19.64
C LEU A 30 -27.31 8.91 -19.32
N GLN A 31 -27.93 9.56 -18.33
CA GLN A 31 -27.56 10.93 -17.91
C GLN A 31 -26.11 10.98 -17.42
N GLU A 32 -25.66 9.97 -16.68
CA GLU A 32 -24.27 9.89 -16.22
C GLU A 32 -23.27 9.73 -17.38
N ILE A 33 -23.58 8.90 -18.38
CA ILE A 33 -22.74 8.73 -19.57
C ILE A 33 -22.75 9.99 -20.43
N GLN A 34 -23.92 10.60 -20.63
CA GLN A 34 -24.07 11.87 -21.35
C GLN A 34 -23.24 12.98 -20.70
N ARG A 35 -23.26 13.07 -19.36
CA ARG A 35 -22.43 13.98 -18.60
C ARG A 35 -20.95 13.66 -18.79
N MET A 36 -20.55 12.39 -18.68
CA MET A 36 -19.16 11.96 -18.85
C MET A 36 -18.61 12.28 -20.24
N VAL A 37 -19.40 12.02 -21.30
CA VAL A 37 -19.02 12.32 -22.68
C VAL A 37 -18.94 13.83 -22.90
N ALA A 38 -19.92 14.60 -22.42
CA ALA A 38 -19.90 16.06 -22.54
C ALA A 38 -18.74 16.72 -21.76
N GLU A 39 -18.37 16.16 -20.61
CA GLU A 39 -17.26 16.66 -19.80
C GLU A 39 -15.90 16.31 -20.40
N LYS A 40 -15.75 15.13 -21.03
CA LYS A 40 -14.43 14.61 -21.43
C LYS A 40 -14.14 14.66 -22.93
N THR A 41 -15.14 14.88 -23.77
CA THR A 41 -15.00 14.85 -25.24
C THR A 41 -15.52 16.14 -25.87
N SER A 42 -15.36 16.32 -27.18
CA SER A 42 -15.98 17.46 -27.88
C SER A 42 -17.47 17.28 -28.19
N PHE A 43 -18.02 16.09 -27.96
CA PHE A 43 -19.42 15.75 -28.22
C PHE A 43 -20.34 16.32 -27.15
N LYS A 44 -21.55 16.74 -27.55
CA LYS A 44 -22.57 17.20 -26.61
C LYS A 44 -23.25 16.00 -25.96
N ALA A 45 -23.80 16.22 -24.76
CA ALA A 45 -24.66 15.23 -24.09
C ALA A 45 -25.79 14.71 -24.99
N THR A 46 -26.37 15.57 -25.85
CA THR A 46 -27.43 15.22 -26.80
C THR A 46 -26.99 14.30 -27.93
N ASP A 47 -25.68 14.20 -28.19
CA ASP A 47 -25.13 13.39 -29.28
C ASP A 47 -25.02 11.91 -28.88
N VAL A 48 -25.21 11.60 -27.60
CA VAL A 48 -25.26 10.24 -27.06
C VAL A 48 -26.72 9.84 -26.87
N VAL A 49 -27.18 8.90 -27.71
CA VAL A 49 -28.56 8.41 -27.68
C VAL A 49 -28.56 6.95 -27.20
N ALA A 50 -29.44 6.63 -26.26
CA ALA A 50 -29.68 5.24 -25.88
C ALA A 50 -30.44 4.52 -27.00
N VAL A 51 -29.85 3.44 -27.52
CA VAL A 51 -30.48 2.54 -28.49
C VAL A 51 -31.32 1.50 -27.76
N GLN A 52 -30.75 0.92 -26.70
CA GLN A 52 -31.41 -0.09 -25.88
C GLN A 52 -30.90 0.00 -24.44
N GLN A 53 -31.79 -0.17 -23.47
CA GLN A 53 -31.44 -0.20 -22.06
C GLN A 53 -32.14 -1.39 -21.42
N ASN A 54 -31.36 -2.28 -20.82
CA ASN A 54 -31.83 -3.49 -20.14
C ASN A 54 -31.37 -3.42 -18.68
N VAL A 55 -32.32 -3.58 -17.76
CA VAL A 55 -32.03 -3.73 -16.33
C VAL A 55 -32.25 -5.20 -15.98
N PHE A 56 -31.25 -5.82 -15.35
CA PHE A 56 -31.27 -7.20 -14.91
C PHE A 56 -31.12 -7.24 -13.39
N ASP A 57 -32.05 -7.91 -12.72
CA ASP A 57 -31.92 -8.16 -11.30
C ASP A 57 -31.19 -9.49 -11.09
N GLN A 58 -30.07 -9.45 -10.39
CA GLN A 58 -29.30 -10.64 -10.07
C GLN A 58 -29.40 -10.98 -8.59
N ASP A 59 -30.11 -12.07 -8.30
CA ASP A 59 -30.14 -12.68 -6.97
C ASP A 59 -28.79 -13.33 -6.64
N PHE A 60 -28.36 -13.18 -5.39
CA PHE A 60 -27.26 -13.93 -4.80
C PHE A 60 -27.58 -14.35 -3.38
N THR A 61 -26.81 -15.31 -2.86
CA THR A 61 -26.87 -15.71 -1.46
C THR A 61 -25.55 -15.38 -0.79
N LEU A 62 -25.62 -14.82 0.41
CA LEU A 62 -24.49 -14.52 1.28
C LEU A 62 -24.64 -15.35 2.55
N SER A 63 -23.74 -16.30 2.76
CA SER A 63 -23.64 -17.04 4.01
C SER A 63 -22.66 -16.33 4.93
N ALA A 64 -23.10 -15.95 6.12
CA ALA A 64 -22.26 -15.48 7.20
C ALA A 64 -22.16 -16.58 8.27
N SER A 65 -20.92 -16.99 8.57
CA SER A 65 -20.60 -18.00 9.57
C SER A 65 -19.84 -17.34 10.72
N PHE A 66 -20.51 -17.22 11.85
CA PHE A 66 -19.97 -16.64 13.08
C PHE A 66 -19.43 -17.78 13.94
N VAL A 67 -18.12 -17.79 14.17
CA VAL A 67 -17.45 -18.86 14.91
C VAL A 67 -16.89 -18.30 16.20
N LEU A 68 -17.33 -18.87 17.32
CA LEU A 68 -16.84 -18.57 18.65
C LEU A 68 -15.66 -19.49 18.98
N TYR A 69 -14.50 -18.88 19.19
CA TYR A 69 -13.27 -19.56 19.58
C TYR A 69 -13.01 -19.39 21.07
N LYS A 70 -12.86 -20.53 21.75
CA LYS A 70 -12.38 -20.58 23.13
C LYS A 70 -10.88 -20.31 23.14
N ASN A 71 -10.47 -19.25 23.80
CA ASN A 71 -9.06 -18.90 23.95
C ASN A 71 -8.70 -18.79 25.43
N ILE A 72 -7.69 -19.54 25.83
CA ILE A 72 -7.23 -19.63 27.22
C ILE A 72 -5.78 -19.20 27.23
N LYS A 73 -5.52 -18.07 27.85
CA LYS A 73 -4.17 -17.54 28.03
C LYS A 73 -3.68 -17.87 29.42
N VAL A 74 -2.55 -18.57 29.49
CA VAL A 74 -1.85 -18.89 30.73
C VAL A 74 -0.62 -17.99 30.84
N THR A 75 -0.55 -17.18 31.90
CA THR A 75 0.57 -16.25 32.14
C THR A 75 1.22 -16.59 33.48
N PRO A 76 2.55 -16.81 33.53
CA PRO A 76 3.25 -16.96 34.79
C PRO A 76 3.24 -15.64 35.57
N ILE A 77 2.92 -15.72 36.86
CA ILE A 77 2.85 -14.58 37.76
C ILE A 77 3.68 -14.82 39.02
N ASN A 78 3.97 -13.75 39.74
CA ASN A 78 4.64 -13.80 41.04
C ASN A 78 3.89 -12.91 42.05
N GLY A 79 4.38 -12.85 43.28
CA GLY A 79 3.78 -12.08 44.38
C GLY A 79 3.72 -10.55 44.16
N TYR A 80 4.29 -10.01 43.07
CA TYR A 80 4.07 -8.62 42.67
C TYR A 80 2.86 -8.42 41.76
N PHE A 81 2.17 -9.51 41.38
CA PHE A 81 0.94 -9.44 40.60
C PHE A 81 -0.14 -8.63 41.32
N LYS A 82 -0.73 -7.66 40.62
CA LYS A 82 -1.80 -6.81 41.13
C LYS A 82 -3.14 -7.28 40.55
N ALA A 83 -3.90 -7.99 41.36
CA ALA A 83 -5.25 -8.43 41.00
C ALA A 83 -6.20 -7.23 40.82
N GLN A 84 -7.09 -7.33 39.85
CA GLN A 84 -8.24 -6.45 39.66
C GLN A 84 -9.43 -6.93 40.50
N SER A 85 -10.42 -6.06 40.71
CA SER A 85 -11.63 -6.37 41.50
C SER A 85 -12.46 -7.54 40.96
N LYS A 86 -12.32 -7.86 39.68
CA LYS A 86 -13.03 -8.96 38.99
C LYS A 86 -12.24 -10.28 38.94
N ASP A 87 -11.02 -10.30 39.47
CA ASP A 87 -10.17 -11.49 39.43
C ASP A 87 -10.47 -12.42 40.61
N HIS A 88 -10.41 -13.72 40.35
CA HIS A 88 -10.72 -14.75 41.33
C HIS A 88 -9.43 -15.45 41.77
N ARG A 89 -9.04 -15.20 43.02
CA ARG A 89 -7.92 -15.93 43.65
C ARG A 89 -8.38 -17.34 44.03
N THR A 90 -7.56 -18.32 43.71
CA THR A 90 -7.74 -19.73 44.09
C THR A 90 -6.53 -20.21 44.89
N PRO A 91 -6.70 -21.27 45.71
CA PRO A 91 -5.61 -21.75 46.58
C PRO A 91 -4.59 -22.64 45.85
N SER A 92 -4.90 -23.18 44.66
CA SER A 92 -4.00 -24.00 43.85
C SER A 92 -4.20 -23.77 42.36
N ASP A 93 -3.20 -24.13 41.55
CA ASP A 93 -3.26 -23.98 40.09
C ASP A 93 -4.33 -24.90 39.47
N ASP A 94 -4.54 -26.10 40.02
CA ASP A 94 -5.57 -27.05 39.54
C ASP A 94 -6.98 -26.49 39.73
N LEU A 95 -7.23 -25.79 40.85
CA LEU A 95 -8.51 -25.14 41.11
C LEU A 95 -8.68 -23.89 40.25
N ALA A 96 -7.60 -23.16 39.96
CA ALA A 96 -7.62 -22.06 39.01
C ALA A 96 -8.01 -22.55 37.60
N GLN A 97 -7.41 -23.65 37.16
CA GLN A 97 -7.69 -24.27 35.87
C GLN A 97 -9.12 -24.79 35.80
N THR A 98 -9.59 -25.51 36.82
CA THR A 98 -10.98 -26.03 36.88
C THR A 98 -12.00 -24.89 36.88
N GLY A 99 -11.76 -23.85 37.67
CA GLY A 99 -12.62 -22.66 37.70
C GLY A 99 -12.65 -21.92 36.36
N MET A 100 -11.52 -21.88 35.66
CA MET A 100 -11.44 -21.31 34.31
C MET A 100 -12.22 -22.14 33.28
N VAL A 101 -12.17 -23.47 33.33
CA VAL A 101 -12.96 -24.34 32.44
C VAL A 101 -14.46 -24.13 32.66
N ALA A 102 -14.92 -24.07 33.92
CA ALA A 102 -16.33 -23.78 34.20
C ALA A 102 -16.73 -22.37 33.73
N LEU A 103 -15.84 -21.39 33.86
CA LEU A 103 -16.07 -20.03 33.38
C LEU A 103 -16.16 -19.96 31.85
N ILE A 104 -15.27 -20.64 31.12
CA ILE A 104 -15.27 -20.54 29.65
C ILE A 104 -16.54 -21.13 29.04
N GLU A 105 -17.10 -22.18 29.64
CA GLU A 105 -18.41 -22.72 29.24
C GLU A 105 -19.53 -21.70 29.47
N LYS A 106 -19.52 -21.00 30.61
CA LYS A 106 -20.48 -19.94 30.89
C LYS A 106 -20.33 -18.76 29.93
N LEU A 107 -19.09 -18.33 29.66
CA LEU A 107 -18.79 -17.25 28.73
C LEU A 107 -19.21 -17.59 27.30
N GLU A 108 -19.02 -18.84 26.87
CA GLU A 108 -19.51 -19.32 25.59
C GLU A 108 -21.05 -19.23 25.51
N ALA A 109 -21.77 -19.75 26.50
CA ALA A 109 -23.24 -19.68 26.52
C ALA A 109 -23.77 -18.22 26.54
N ASP A 110 -23.12 -17.33 27.30
CA ASP A 110 -23.46 -15.91 27.33
C ASP A 110 -23.16 -15.23 25.98
N ALA A 111 -22.05 -15.58 25.33
CA ALA A 111 -21.67 -15.07 24.00
C ALA A 111 -22.62 -15.58 22.91
N GLU A 112 -23.02 -16.86 22.96
CA GLU A 112 -24.02 -17.45 22.07
C GLU A 112 -25.34 -16.67 22.15
N LYS A 113 -25.84 -16.47 23.37
CA LYS A 113 -27.09 -15.73 23.60
C LYS A 113 -27.01 -14.29 23.09
N ARG A 114 -25.92 -13.58 23.39
CA ARG A 114 -25.73 -12.19 22.94
C ARG A 114 -25.66 -12.08 21.42
N LEU A 115 -24.94 -12.99 20.77
CA LEU A 115 -24.83 -13.01 19.32
C LEU A 115 -26.18 -13.34 18.68
N ASP A 116 -26.90 -14.32 19.24
CA ASP A 116 -28.24 -14.71 18.80
C ASP A 116 -29.24 -13.56 18.92
N ASP A 117 -29.26 -12.87 20.08
CA ASP A 117 -30.11 -11.70 20.31
C ASP A 117 -29.76 -10.57 19.32
N LYS A 118 -28.47 -10.31 19.05
CA LYS A 118 -28.06 -9.29 18.07
C LYS A 118 -28.53 -9.62 16.66
N VAL A 119 -28.29 -10.85 16.20
CA VAL A 119 -28.69 -11.30 14.87
C VAL A 119 -30.21 -11.23 14.71
N LYS A 120 -30.97 -11.76 15.69
CA LYS A 120 -32.44 -11.79 15.61
C LYS A 120 -33.06 -10.39 15.61
N ASN A 121 -32.44 -9.45 16.32
CA ASN A 121 -32.92 -8.07 16.37
C ASN A 121 -32.47 -7.21 15.19
N HIS A 122 -31.58 -7.71 14.32
CA HIS A 122 -31.07 -6.99 13.13
C HIS A 122 -31.31 -7.82 11.86
N PRO A 123 -32.46 -7.65 11.18
CA PRO A 123 -32.82 -8.45 9.99
C PRO A 123 -31.95 -8.18 8.76
N GLY A 124 -31.12 -7.12 8.79
CA GLY A 124 -30.11 -6.84 7.78
C GLY A 124 -28.77 -7.53 8.06
N LEU A 125 -27.78 -7.33 7.18
CA LEU A 125 -26.43 -7.81 7.43
C LEU A 125 -25.82 -7.04 8.63
N PRO A 126 -25.40 -7.71 9.72
CA PRO A 126 -24.82 -7.05 10.89
C PRO A 126 -23.38 -6.61 10.58
N LEU A 127 -23.25 -5.53 9.81
CA LEU A 127 -21.97 -4.91 9.43
C LEU A 127 -21.19 -4.34 10.64
N ASP A 128 -21.85 -4.20 11.79
CA ASP A 128 -21.29 -3.66 13.02
C ASP A 128 -20.56 -4.71 13.88
N LEU A 129 -20.60 -5.99 13.49
CA LEU A 129 -19.84 -7.04 14.13
C LEU A 129 -18.45 -7.12 13.49
N GLU A 130 -17.49 -6.38 14.06
CA GLU A 130 -16.08 -6.50 13.67
C GLU A 130 -15.46 -7.79 14.24
N GLU A 131 -14.52 -8.39 13.52
CA GLU A 131 -13.72 -9.49 14.07
C GLU A 131 -13.01 -9.04 15.36
N GLY A 132 -13.07 -9.87 16.39
CA GLY A 132 -12.54 -9.49 17.71
C GLY A 132 -13.47 -8.59 18.53
N THR A 133 -14.70 -8.33 18.08
CA THR A 133 -15.74 -7.74 18.94
C THR A 133 -15.89 -8.60 20.18
N TYR A 134 -15.60 -7.98 21.33
CA TYR A 134 -15.54 -8.66 22.61
C TYR A 134 -16.94 -8.98 23.12
N LEU A 135 -17.32 -10.26 23.08
CA LEU A 135 -18.67 -10.69 23.45
C LEU A 135 -18.87 -10.95 24.95
N GLY A 136 -17.82 -10.90 25.79
CA GLY A 136 -17.97 -11.15 27.23
C GLY A 136 -16.73 -10.82 28.05
N THR A 137 -16.93 -10.48 29.33
CA THR A 137 -15.86 -10.08 30.24
C THR A 137 -14.94 -11.26 30.59
N ALA A 138 -13.67 -11.22 30.14
CA ALA A 138 -12.57 -12.02 30.66
C ALA A 138 -12.48 -11.81 32.17
N ALA A 139 -12.94 -12.83 32.90
CA ALA A 139 -12.62 -13.02 34.31
C ALA A 139 -11.34 -13.86 34.37
N ARG A 140 -10.45 -13.47 35.29
CA ARG A 140 -9.14 -14.10 35.43
C ARG A 140 -9.13 -14.91 36.71
N PHE A 141 -8.72 -16.17 36.60
CA PHE A 141 -8.42 -17.01 37.75
C PHE A 141 -6.94 -17.00 37.96
N TRP A 142 -6.50 -16.88 39.21
CA TRP A 142 -5.08 -16.94 39.50
C TRP A 142 -4.83 -17.67 40.81
N SER A 143 -3.65 -18.26 40.89
CA SER A 143 -3.15 -18.88 42.10
C SER A 143 -1.73 -18.35 42.34
N LEU A 144 -1.40 -18.13 43.61
CA LEU A 144 -0.03 -17.88 44.04
C LEU A 144 0.31 -18.90 45.11
N GLN A 145 1.35 -19.66 44.84
CA GLN A 145 1.89 -20.65 45.74
C GLN A 145 3.26 -20.19 46.24
N LYS A 146 3.67 -20.76 47.36
CA LYS A 146 5.00 -20.52 47.92
C LYS A 146 6.05 -20.99 46.92
N CYS A 147 6.99 -20.11 46.58
CA CYS A 147 8.04 -20.40 45.60
C CYS A 147 8.88 -21.59 46.08
N GLN A 148 8.79 -22.70 45.34
CA GLN A 148 9.53 -23.93 45.66
C GLN A 148 11.03 -23.76 45.41
N THR A 149 11.41 -22.93 44.44
CA THR A 149 12.82 -22.71 44.07
C THR A 149 13.63 -22.04 45.18
N CYS A 150 13.03 -21.13 45.94
CA CYS A 150 13.70 -20.45 47.07
C CYS A 150 13.17 -20.88 48.44
N ASN A 151 12.33 -21.93 48.52
CA ASN A 151 11.71 -22.38 49.76
C ASN A 151 11.08 -21.24 50.61
N LYS A 152 10.47 -20.25 49.95
CA LYS A 152 9.85 -19.04 50.54
C LYS A 152 10.82 -17.94 51.01
N GLU A 153 12.12 -18.09 50.80
CA GLU A 153 13.09 -17.06 51.23
C GLU A 153 13.11 -15.84 50.30
N GLY A 154 12.55 -15.94 49.08
CA GLY A 154 12.67 -14.89 48.07
C GLY A 154 14.04 -14.77 47.42
N GLU A 155 15.02 -15.35 48.07
CA GLU A 155 16.42 -15.31 47.71
C GLU A 155 16.90 -16.73 47.47
N VAL A 156 17.72 -16.90 46.43
CA VAL A 156 18.48 -18.13 46.25
C VAL A 156 19.91 -17.87 46.69
N VAL A 157 20.50 -18.86 47.35
CA VAL A 157 21.91 -18.82 47.73
C VAL A 157 22.71 -18.74 46.43
N CYS A 158 23.62 -17.76 46.35
CA CYS A 158 24.45 -17.60 45.18
C CYS A 158 25.32 -18.85 44.99
N ASP A 159 25.08 -19.63 43.94
CA ASP A 159 25.79 -20.89 43.69
C ASP A 159 27.30 -20.77 43.66
N MET A 160 27.77 -19.57 43.31
CA MET A 160 29.16 -19.24 43.21
C MET A 160 29.84 -19.09 44.57
N CYS A 161 29.21 -18.46 45.56
CA CYS A 161 29.80 -18.28 46.90
C CYS A 161 29.15 -19.16 47.98
N LYS A 162 28.12 -19.93 47.62
CA LYS A 162 27.31 -20.75 48.52
C LYS A 162 26.86 -19.98 49.78
N GLY A 163 26.56 -18.69 49.62
CA GLY A 163 26.10 -17.82 50.71
C GLY A 163 27.21 -17.15 51.53
N ASN A 164 28.47 -17.58 51.37
CA ASN A 164 29.61 -17.11 52.17
C ASN A 164 30.13 -15.72 51.77
N ARG A 165 29.47 -15.04 50.82
CA ARG A 165 29.86 -13.72 50.25
C ARG A 165 31.22 -13.70 49.53
N GLU A 166 32.02 -14.76 49.69
CA GLU A 166 33.35 -15.07 49.14
C GLU A 166 33.35 -16.51 48.57
N TYR A 167 34.20 -16.84 47.58
CA TYR A 167 34.36 -18.20 47.02
C TYR A 167 35.85 -18.57 46.91
N VAL A 168 36.20 -19.86 46.96
CA VAL A 168 37.61 -20.28 46.84
C VAL A 168 38.03 -20.14 45.39
N CYS A 169 39.16 -19.47 45.14
CA CYS A 169 39.68 -19.32 43.79
C CYS A 169 40.19 -20.67 43.26
N PRO A 170 39.66 -21.15 42.13
CA PRO A 170 40.18 -22.37 41.51
C PRO A 170 41.62 -22.20 41.00
N ASP A 171 42.01 -20.98 40.59
CA ASP A 171 43.32 -20.67 40.02
C ASP A 171 44.45 -20.54 41.05
N CYS A 172 44.22 -20.71 42.35
CA CYS A 172 45.32 -20.64 43.35
C CYS A 172 45.37 -21.86 44.28
N HIS A 173 44.74 -22.97 43.87
CA HIS A 173 44.69 -24.25 44.60
C HIS A 173 44.36 -24.11 46.11
N GLY A 174 43.48 -23.18 46.49
CA GLY A 174 42.97 -23.08 47.85
C GLY A 174 43.76 -22.21 48.84
N ASN A 175 44.83 -21.53 48.43
CA ASN A 175 45.64 -20.74 49.38
C ASN A 175 44.99 -19.42 49.86
N GLN A 176 43.99 -18.86 49.16
CA GLN A 176 43.23 -17.66 49.58
C GLN A 176 41.78 -17.64 49.04
N LYS A 177 40.84 -17.02 49.77
CA LYS A 177 39.44 -16.80 49.34
C LYS A 177 39.36 -15.61 48.37
N LEU A 178 38.69 -15.75 47.22
CA LEU A 178 38.49 -14.69 46.22
C LEU A 178 36.97 -14.48 45.95
N PRO A 179 36.55 -13.65 44.98
CA PRO A 179 35.14 -13.44 44.56
C PRO A 179 34.83 -13.71 43.07
N CYS A 180 33.61 -14.18 42.82
CA CYS A 180 33.35 -15.10 41.71
C CYS A 180 33.06 -14.50 40.34
N ARG A 181 33.78 -14.97 39.30
CA ARG A 181 33.37 -14.92 37.89
C ARG A 181 33.88 -16.09 37.01
N ALA A 182 32.91 -16.90 36.60
CA ALA A 182 32.73 -17.58 35.30
C ALA A 182 33.76 -18.63 34.83
N SER A 183 33.45 -19.88 35.19
CA SER A 183 33.42 -21.11 34.36
C SER A 183 34.35 -21.22 33.15
N GLY A 184 35.30 -22.16 33.28
CA GLY A 184 35.72 -23.01 32.16
C GLY A 184 37.20 -22.95 31.79
N CYS A 185 38.10 -22.57 32.70
CA CYS A 185 39.52 -22.49 32.39
C CYS A 185 40.38 -23.29 33.37
N ASP A 186 40.07 -24.56 33.57
CA ASP A 186 40.73 -25.36 34.62
C ASP A 186 42.22 -25.66 34.31
N GLN A 187 42.70 -25.38 33.09
CA GLN A 187 44.09 -25.64 32.66
C GLN A 187 44.58 -24.69 31.54
N GLY A 188 44.05 -23.47 31.45
CA GLY A 188 44.40 -22.56 30.34
C GLY A 188 43.73 -22.87 29.00
N ARG A 189 42.70 -23.73 29.01
CA ARG A 189 41.85 -24.06 27.86
C ARG A 189 40.38 -23.89 28.23
N THR A 190 39.58 -23.39 27.29
CA THR A 190 38.14 -23.17 27.41
C THR A 190 37.34 -24.08 26.49
N MET A 191 36.08 -24.32 26.83
CA MET A 191 35.14 -25.05 25.99
C MET A 191 35.04 -24.39 24.61
N CYS A 192 35.18 -25.18 23.55
CA CYS A 192 35.03 -24.70 22.18
C CYS A 192 33.56 -24.36 21.93
N MET A 193 33.23 -23.08 21.74
CA MET A 193 31.85 -22.62 21.55
C MET A 193 31.18 -23.20 20.29
N THR A 194 31.98 -23.64 19.32
CA THR A 194 31.48 -24.23 18.07
C THR A 194 30.90 -25.63 18.27
N CYS A 195 31.48 -26.45 19.15
CA CYS A 195 30.98 -27.80 19.47
C CYS A 195 30.47 -27.95 20.91
N LEU A 196 30.44 -26.85 21.67
CA LEU A 196 30.01 -26.79 23.06
C LEU A 196 30.67 -27.86 23.95
N GLY A 197 31.96 -28.15 23.70
CA GLY A 197 32.72 -29.10 24.51
C GLY A 197 32.74 -30.54 24.00
N ASN A 198 31.94 -30.88 23.00
CA ASN A 198 31.81 -32.28 22.56
C ASN A 198 32.90 -32.72 21.58
N GLY A 199 33.62 -31.78 20.97
CA GLY A 199 34.63 -32.07 19.94
C GLY A 199 34.06 -32.44 18.57
N GLU A 200 32.74 -32.60 18.47
CA GLU A 200 31.98 -32.93 17.27
C GLU A 200 30.75 -32.03 17.17
N VAL A 201 30.28 -31.77 15.95
CA VAL A 201 29.06 -31.01 15.66
C VAL A 201 28.12 -31.83 14.80
N VAL A 202 26.82 -31.68 15.03
CA VAL A 202 25.79 -32.31 14.19
C VAL A 202 25.65 -31.49 12.91
N GLN A 203 25.89 -32.12 11.77
CA GLN A 203 25.60 -31.56 10.46
C GLN A 203 24.32 -32.21 9.91
N GLU A 204 23.36 -31.38 9.52
CA GLU A 204 22.16 -31.82 8.81
C GLU A 204 22.49 -31.93 7.31
N LYS A 205 22.22 -33.10 6.72
CA LYS A 205 22.42 -33.39 5.30
C LYS A 205 21.13 -33.94 4.71
N ASP A 206 20.70 -33.37 3.59
CA ASP A 206 19.55 -33.87 2.85
C ASP A 206 19.91 -35.15 2.08
N VAL A 207 19.26 -36.25 2.43
CA VAL A 207 19.42 -37.54 1.76
C VAL A 207 18.11 -37.87 1.03
N PRO A 208 18.12 -38.04 -0.31
CA PRO A 208 16.92 -38.45 -1.03
C PRO A 208 16.54 -39.89 -0.68
N TYR A 209 15.26 -40.14 -0.48
CA TYR A 209 14.71 -41.50 -0.37
C TYR A 209 13.46 -41.66 -1.23
N GLU A 210 13.29 -42.87 -1.77
CA GLU A 210 12.17 -43.20 -2.65
C GLU A 210 10.98 -43.68 -1.81
N PHE A 211 9.84 -43.00 -1.96
CA PHE A 211 8.60 -43.35 -1.29
C PHE A 211 7.67 -44.10 -2.24
N SER A 212 7.62 -45.42 -2.14
CA SER A 212 6.65 -46.24 -2.84
C SER A 212 5.29 -46.13 -2.14
N GLY A 213 4.48 -45.13 -2.50
CA GLY A 213 3.11 -45.01 -2.00
C GLY A 213 2.32 -46.26 -2.40
N GLY A 214 1.76 -46.98 -1.42
CA GLY A 214 1.01 -48.24 -1.60
C GLY A 214 -0.35 -48.10 -2.32
N GLY A 215 -0.42 -47.28 -3.37
CA GLY A 215 -1.52 -47.23 -4.32
C GLY A 215 -1.25 -48.18 -5.48
N LYS A 216 -2.26 -48.95 -5.86
CA LYS A 216 -2.24 -49.88 -6.99
C LYS A 216 -1.62 -49.24 -8.25
N GLU A 217 -0.55 -49.88 -8.71
CA GLU A 217 0.12 -49.83 -10.02
C GLU A 217 0.01 -48.53 -10.86
N GLY A 218 1.12 -47.78 -10.93
CA GLY A 218 1.40 -46.87 -12.05
C GLY A 218 1.61 -45.38 -11.73
N GLY A 219 1.58 -44.97 -10.46
CA GLY A 219 1.78 -43.57 -10.08
C GLY A 219 3.25 -43.08 -10.24
N PRO A 220 3.47 -41.81 -10.60
CA PRO A 220 4.82 -41.23 -10.72
C PRO A 220 5.56 -41.26 -9.38
N GLN A 221 6.78 -41.78 -9.38
CA GLN A 221 7.65 -41.81 -8.21
C GLN A 221 8.03 -40.39 -7.80
N THR A 222 7.69 -40.02 -6.56
CA THR A 222 8.08 -38.72 -5.99
C THR A 222 9.27 -38.93 -5.07
N VAL A 223 10.44 -38.38 -5.45
CA VAL A 223 11.64 -38.38 -4.60
C VAL A 223 11.41 -37.39 -3.46
N LYS A 224 11.45 -37.88 -2.22
CA LYS A 224 11.39 -37.04 -1.03
C LYS A 224 12.77 -36.95 -0.42
N TYR A 225 13.08 -35.82 0.21
CA TYR A 225 14.33 -35.65 0.95
C TYR A 225 14.07 -35.88 2.43
N GLN A 226 14.93 -36.67 3.06
CA GLN A 226 14.99 -36.81 4.51
C GLN A 226 16.24 -36.11 5.01
N ILE A 227 16.06 -35.22 5.98
CA ILE A 227 17.18 -34.60 6.69
C ILE A 227 17.79 -35.66 7.61
N VAL A 228 19.01 -36.10 7.30
CA VAL A 228 19.79 -37.01 8.15
C VAL A 228 20.81 -36.19 8.93
N LYS A 229 20.93 -36.48 10.23
CA LYS A 229 21.88 -35.84 11.14
C LYS A 229 23.13 -36.70 11.26
N GLU A 230 24.28 -36.21 10.80
CA GLU A 230 25.58 -36.87 10.91
C GLU A 230 26.46 -36.11 11.91
N MET A 231 27.20 -36.85 12.75
CA MET A 231 28.18 -36.27 13.68
C MET A 231 29.52 -36.13 12.95
N ILE A 232 30.04 -34.91 12.84
CA ILE A 232 31.35 -34.65 12.22
C ILE A 232 32.31 -34.00 13.23
N PRO A 233 33.64 -34.16 13.08
CA PRO A 233 34.62 -33.48 13.91
C PRO A 233 34.42 -31.95 13.89
N CYS A 234 34.65 -31.29 15.03
CA CYS A 234 34.48 -29.85 15.15
C CYS A 234 35.36 -29.11 14.12
N PRO A 235 34.79 -28.21 13.28
CA PRO A 235 35.52 -27.58 12.19
C PRO A 235 36.52 -26.50 12.65
N ASN A 236 36.59 -26.19 13.95
CA ASN A 236 37.53 -25.21 14.49
C ASN A 236 38.93 -25.83 14.62
N ALA A 237 39.90 -25.31 13.86
CA ALA A 237 41.26 -25.84 13.75
C ALA A 237 42.04 -25.88 15.08
N GLU A 238 41.70 -25.02 16.05
CA GLU A 238 42.33 -25.00 17.38
C GLU A 238 41.57 -25.86 18.41
N CYS A 239 40.45 -26.48 18.01
CA CYS A 239 39.64 -27.34 18.87
C CYS A 239 40.28 -28.73 18.98
N VAL A 240 40.79 -29.05 20.16
CA VAL A 240 41.28 -30.39 20.49
C VAL A 240 40.32 -31.01 21.49
N LYS A 241 39.56 -32.02 21.02
CA LYS A 241 38.55 -32.75 21.83
C LYS A 241 37.55 -31.84 22.56
N GLY A 242 37.05 -30.82 21.86
CA GLY A 242 36.03 -29.92 22.41
C GLY A 242 36.56 -28.73 23.20
N THR A 243 37.87 -28.54 23.27
CA THR A 243 38.50 -27.43 24.01
C THR A 243 39.45 -26.62 23.13
N VAL A 244 39.52 -25.30 23.35
CA VAL A 244 40.42 -24.35 22.67
C VAL A 244 41.28 -23.60 23.70
N PRO A 245 42.48 -23.08 23.37
CA PRO A 245 43.29 -22.30 24.29
C PRO A 245 42.54 -21.05 24.80
N CYS A 246 42.65 -20.76 26.09
CA CYS A 246 41.99 -19.60 26.67
C CYS A 246 42.68 -18.31 26.25
N LEU A 247 41.99 -17.48 25.50
CA LEU A 247 42.51 -16.19 25.02
C LEU A 247 42.87 -15.23 26.17
N ALA A 248 42.24 -15.37 27.34
CA ALA A 248 42.44 -14.49 28.48
C ALA A 248 43.76 -14.74 29.22
N CYS A 249 44.21 -15.99 29.33
CA CYS A 249 45.48 -16.35 29.96
C CYS A 249 46.56 -16.81 28.97
N ARG A 250 46.23 -16.87 27.67
CA ARG A 250 47.07 -17.40 26.58
C ARG A 250 47.65 -18.79 26.88
N GLY A 251 46.89 -19.64 27.59
CA GLY A 251 47.34 -20.98 27.97
C GLY A 251 48.20 -21.08 29.24
N ASN A 252 48.50 -19.96 29.93
CA ASN A 252 49.39 -19.96 31.09
C ASN A 252 48.70 -20.24 32.43
N ALA A 253 47.40 -20.57 32.42
CA ALA A 253 46.56 -20.90 33.58
C ALA A 253 46.42 -19.83 34.69
N PHE A 254 47.26 -18.79 34.74
CA PHE A 254 47.18 -17.74 35.77
C PHE A 254 47.18 -16.34 35.14
N VAL A 255 46.33 -15.45 35.65
CA VAL A 255 46.30 -14.02 35.27
C VAL A 255 46.09 -13.17 36.52
N THR A 256 46.94 -12.16 36.71
CA THR A 256 46.85 -11.24 37.86
C THR A 256 45.53 -10.45 37.80
N CYS A 257 44.69 -10.61 38.83
CA CYS A 257 43.40 -9.91 38.89
C CYS A 257 43.59 -8.40 38.99
N LYS A 258 43.31 -7.68 37.89
CA LYS A 258 43.46 -6.22 37.80
C LYS A 258 42.62 -5.43 38.81
N ARG A 259 41.56 -6.02 39.38
CA ARG A 259 40.64 -5.32 40.31
C ARG A 259 41.06 -5.34 41.77
N CYS A 260 41.67 -6.42 42.25
CA CYS A 260 42.27 -6.44 43.59
C CYS A 260 43.79 -6.26 43.56
N ALA A 261 44.41 -6.23 42.38
CA ALA A 261 45.87 -6.24 42.22
C ALA A 261 46.54 -7.38 43.04
N GLY A 262 45.86 -8.53 43.16
CA GLY A 262 46.35 -9.66 43.95
C GLY A 262 46.05 -9.61 45.46
N LYS A 263 45.29 -8.64 45.97
CA LYS A 263 45.02 -8.45 47.41
C LYS A 263 43.85 -9.26 47.99
N GLY A 264 43.35 -10.28 47.30
CA GLY A 264 42.37 -11.22 47.87
C GLY A 264 40.91 -10.74 47.98
N ALA A 265 40.63 -9.44 48.06
CA ALA A 265 39.26 -8.94 48.25
C ALA A 265 38.69 -8.31 46.97
N CYS A 266 37.75 -8.97 46.31
CA CYS A 266 36.74 -8.25 45.53
C CYS A 266 35.35 -8.71 46.00
N PRO A 267 34.30 -7.96 45.71
CA PRO A 267 32.94 -8.43 45.94
C PRO A 267 32.45 -9.33 44.81
N CYS A 268 31.63 -10.34 45.13
CA CYS A 268 30.87 -11.04 44.10
C CYS A 268 29.93 -10.04 43.41
N GLU A 269 30.20 -9.72 42.15
CA GLU A 269 29.42 -8.72 41.40
C GLU A 269 28.01 -9.18 41.07
N LYS A 270 27.74 -10.50 41.04
CA LYS A 270 26.38 -11.01 40.82
C LYS A 270 25.48 -10.74 42.03
N CYS A 271 25.97 -10.98 43.25
CA CYS A 271 25.18 -10.78 44.47
C CYS A 271 25.51 -9.49 45.23
N LYS A 272 26.32 -8.58 44.66
CA LYS A 272 26.68 -7.29 45.27
C LYS A 272 27.04 -7.37 46.78
N LYS A 273 27.83 -8.37 47.18
CA LYS A 273 28.24 -8.67 48.58
C LYS A 273 27.20 -9.26 49.53
N THR A 274 25.95 -9.48 49.15
CA THR A 274 24.94 -10.05 50.08
C THR A 274 25.11 -11.55 50.30
N GLY A 275 25.67 -12.25 49.30
CA GLY A 275 25.74 -13.72 49.26
C GLY A 275 24.45 -14.37 48.74
N LYS A 276 23.44 -13.54 48.47
CA LYS A 276 22.09 -13.95 48.11
C LYS A 276 21.65 -13.24 46.84
N LEU A 277 20.95 -13.97 45.97
CA LEU A 277 20.39 -13.43 44.74
C LEU A 277 18.89 -13.45 44.86
N SER A 278 18.20 -12.41 44.37
CA SER A 278 16.75 -12.49 44.22
C SER A 278 16.42 -13.72 43.37
N CYS A 279 15.52 -14.56 43.88
CA CYS A 279 15.13 -15.78 43.22
C CYS A 279 14.57 -15.44 41.83
N PRO A 280 15.10 -16.01 40.73
CA PRO A 280 14.70 -15.62 39.38
C PRO A 280 13.24 -15.96 39.06
N GLN A 281 12.69 -17.00 39.69
CA GLN A 281 11.30 -17.44 39.48
C GLN A 281 10.28 -16.51 40.13
N CYS A 282 10.49 -16.09 41.40
CA CYS A 282 9.59 -15.19 42.10
C CYS A 282 10.03 -13.72 42.07
N ALA A 283 11.17 -13.41 41.46
CA ALA A 283 11.81 -12.09 41.49
C ALA A 283 11.95 -11.48 42.91
N GLY A 284 12.05 -12.30 43.96
CA GLY A 284 12.06 -11.82 45.36
C GLY A 284 10.70 -11.72 46.05
N SER A 285 9.59 -12.04 45.41
CA SER A 285 8.24 -11.93 46.01
C SER A 285 7.81 -13.12 46.90
N HIS A 286 8.65 -14.16 47.01
CA HIS A 286 8.41 -15.39 47.80
C HIS A 286 7.30 -16.30 47.25
N GLU A 287 6.51 -15.81 46.31
CA GLU A 287 5.38 -16.50 45.69
C GLU A 287 5.50 -16.55 44.16
N THR A 288 5.06 -17.65 43.57
CA THR A 288 4.96 -17.88 42.12
C THR A 288 3.64 -18.58 41.84
N GLY A 289 3.08 -18.39 40.66
CA GLY A 289 1.92 -19.16 40.23
C GLY A 289 1.50 -18.80 38.82
N LEU A 290 0.26 -19.18 38.48
CA LEU A 290 -0.29 -19.00 37.16
C LEU A 290 -1.54 -18.13 37.21
N MET A 291 -1.68 -17.27 36.21
CA MET A 291 -2.91 -16.56 35.88
C MET A 291 -3.49 -17.17 34.62
N TYR A 292 -4.75 -17.59 34.71
CA TYR A 292 -5.57 -18.08 33.63
C TYR A 292 -6.57 -17.00 33.23
N GLU A 293 -6.57 -16.65 31.96
CA GLU A 293 -7.51 -15.71 31.37
C GLU A 293 -8.27 -16.43 30.26
N ALA A 294 -9.59 -16.50 30.38
CA ALA A 294 -10.47 -17.06 29.37
C ALA A 294 -11.14 -15.92 28.58
N CYS A 295 -11.06 -15.99 27.26
CA CYS A 295 -11.81 -15.12 26.36
C CYS A 295 -12.48 -15.95 25.27
N ILE A 296 -13.59 -15.41 24.76
CA ILE A 296 -14.30 -15.95 23.60
C ILE A 296 -14.05 -14.97 22.46
N ASP A 297 -13.31 -15.42 21.44
CA ASP A 297 -13.00 -14.63 20.26
C ASP A 297 -14.05 -14.94 19.18
N LEU A 298 -14.63 -13.89 18.58
CA LEU A 298 -15.54 -14.03 17.44
C LEU A 298 -14.74 -13.88 16.14
N LYS A 299 -14.84 -14.87 15.25
CA LYS A 299 -14.43 -14.75 13.85
C LYS A 299 -15.62 -14.89 12.93
N ILE A 300 -15.59 -14.19 11.80
CA ILE A 300 -16.73 -14.14 10.89
C ILE A 300 -16.23 -14.51 9.49
N HIS A 301 -16.79 -15.58 8.94
CA HIS A 301 -16.51 -16.03 7.60
C HIS A 301 -17.69 -15.73 6.69
N HIS A 302 -17.45 -14.98 5.62
CA HIS A 302 -18.45 -14.68 4.62
C HIS A 302 -18.20 -15.50 3.37
N GLN A 303 -19.27 -16.00 2.76
CA GLN A 303 -19.21 -16.66 1.46
C GLN A 303 -20.41 -16.24 0.63
N THR A 304 -20.14 -15.75 -0.57
CA THR A 304 -21.18 -15.50 -1.57
C THR A 304 -21.33 -16.69 -2.52
N LYS A 305 -22.57 -16.95 -2.93
CA LYS A 305 -22.89 -17.93 -3.97
C LYS A 305 -23.91 -17.32 -4.93
N LEU A 306 -23.58 -17.38 -6.21
CA LEU A 306 -24.49 -17.09 -7.31
C LEU A 306 -25.32 -18.33 -7.66
N ARG A 307 -26.49 -18.12 -8.27
CA ARG A 307 -27.26 -19.22 -8.86
C ARG A 307 -26.54 -19.77 -10.09
N ALA A 308 -26.72 -21.05 -10.40
CA ALA A 308 -26.10 -21.66 -11.57
C ALA A 308 -26.48 -20.94 -12.89
N GLN A 309 -27.69 -20.39 -12.95
CA GLN A 309 -28.23 -19.66 -14.11
C GLN A 309 -27.93 -18.15 -14.11
N SER A 310 -27.05 -17.67 -13.23
CA SER A 310 -26.67 -16.26 -13.19
C SER A 310 -26.04 -15.79 -14.50
N SER A 311 -26.30 -14.52 -14.86
CA SER A 311 -25.81 -13.92 -16.09
C SER A 311 -24.27 -13.92 -16.14
N GLU A 312 -23.70 -13.88 -17.35
CA GLU A 312 -22.25 -13.77 -17.52
C GLU A 312 -21.69 -12.50 -16.85
N HIS A 313 -22.45 -11.40 -16.91
CA HIS A 313 -22.10 -10.13 -16.26
C HIS A 313 -22.04 -10.27 -14.74
N ALA A 314 -23.01 -10.95 -14.13
CA ALA A 314 -22.99 -11.24 -12.71
C ALA A 314 -21.76 -12.05 -12.27
N ARG A 315 -21.39 -13.08 -13.05
CA ARG A 315 -20.19 -13.87 -12.75
C ARG A 315 -18.93 -13.00 -12.78
N LYS A 316 -18.79 -12.17 -13.83
CA LYS A 316 -17.68 -11.21 -13.94
C LYS A 316 -17.63 -10.23 -12.77
N ILE A 317 -18.78 -9.73 -12.32
CA ILE A 317 -18.85 -8.85 -11.14
C ILE A 317 -18.36 -9.57 -9.89
N PHE A 318 -18.74 -10.84 -9.67
CA PHE A 318 -18.31 -11.61 -8.49
C PHE A 318 -16.83 -12.03 -8.57
N ASP A 319 -16.30 -12.23 -9.77
CA ASP A 319 -14.88 -12.51 -9.99
C ASP A 319 -14.01 -11.26 -9.72
N LEU A 320 -14.54 -10.08 -10.04
CA LEU A 320 -13.91 -8.78 -9.78
C LEU A 320 -14.00 -8.41 -8.28
N GLU A 321 -15.20 -8.45 -7.73
CA GLU A 321 -15.52 -8.09 -6.34
C GLU A 321 -15.29 -9.32 -5.43
N LYS A 322 -14.02 -9.68 -5.23
CA LYS A 322 -13.64 -10.90 -4.48
C LYS A 322 -14.12 -10.95 -3.04
N ASP A 323 -14.44 -9.80 -2.44
CA ASP A 323 -14.88 -9.68 -1.06
C ASP A 323 -16.43 -9.79 -0.95
N PRO A 324 -16.96 -10.85 -0.30
CA PRO A 324 -18.39 -11.02 -0.05
C PRO A 324 -19.10 -9.80 0.55
N ILE A 325 -18.42 -9.03 1.40
CA ILE A 325 -19.02 -7.86 2.05
C ILE A 325 -19.13 -6.69 1.09
N GLN A 326 -18.19 -6.53 0.17
CA GLN A 326 -18.29 -5.51 -0.88
C GLN A 326 -19.46 -5.79 -1.81
N ILE A 327 -19.66 -7.06 -2.18
CA ILE A 327 -20.84 -7.50 -2.95
C ILE A 327 -22.14 -7.16 -2.20
N ALA A 328 -22.18 -7.39 -0.89
CA ALA A 328 -23.34 -7.07 -0.06
C ALA A 328 -23.61 -5.55 0.01
N ASN A 329 -22.56 -4.73 0.11
CA ASN A 329 -22.68 -3.27 0.14
C ASN A 329 -23.13 -2.68 -1.21
N LEU A 330 -22.81 -3.36 -2.31
CA LEU A 330 -23.26 -2.98 -3.66
C LEU A 330 -24.72 -3.38 -3.93
N ALA A 331 -25.26 -4.32 -3.17
CA ALA A 331 -26.61 -4.81 -3.35
C ALA A 331 -27.67 -3.74 -3.06
N THR A 332 -28.73 -3.74 -3.85
CA THR A 332 -29.88 -2.85 -3.66
C THR A 332 -30.65 -3.23 -2.40
N SER A 333 -30.67 -4.52 -2.06
CA SER A 333 -31.21 -5.03 -0.80
C SER A 333 -30.48 -6.30 -0.36
N VAL A 334 -30.39 -6.49 0.97
CA VAL A 334 -29.91 -7.71 1.61
C VAL A 334 -30.87 -8.03 2.75
N VAL A 335 -31.49 -9.20 2.69
CA VAL A 335 -32.52 -9.63 3.65
C VAL A 335 -32.13 -11.01 4.18
N GLN A 336 -32.26 -11.22 5.49
CA GLN A 336 -32.08 -12.54 6.07
C GLN A 336 -33.11 -13.54 5.51
N GLN A 337 -32.64 -14.63 4.90
CA GLN A 337 -33.50 -15.69 4.35
C GLN A 337 -33.62 -16.88 5.29
N GLU A 338 -32.50 -17.33 5.86
CA GLU A 338 -32.47 -18.55 6.67
C GLU A 338 -31.58 -18.36 7.90
N TYR A 339 -32.13 -18.70 9.05
CA TYR A 339 -31.39 -18.84 10.30
C TYR A 339 -31.13 -20.34 10.52
N VAL A 340 -29.92 -20.81 10.25
CA VAL A 340 -29.57 -22.24 10.34
C VAL A 340 -29.39 -22.67 11.82
N GLY A 341 -29.07 -21.71 12.68
CA GLY A 341 -28.85 -21.92 14.11
C GLY A 341 -27.44 -22.40 14.47
N TRP A 342 -27.28 -22.73 15.73
CA TRP A 342 -26.00 -23.13 16.31
C TRP A 342 -25.64 -24.57 15.95
N ARG A 343 -24.41 -24.76 15.48
CA ARG A 343 -23.78 -26.07 15.29
C ARG A 343 -22.56 -26.19 16.20
N GLY A 344 -22.49 -27.29 16.95
CA GLY A 344 -21.30 -27.68 17.69
C GLY A 344 -20.27 -28.30 16.76
N LEU A 345 -19.08 -27.74 16.73
CA LEU A 345 -17.86 -28.36 16.22
C LEU A 345 -16.99 -28.66 17.45
N ASP A 346 -16.15 -29.69 17.41
CA ASP A 346 -15.50 -30.29 18.60
C ASP A 346 -14.93 -29.28 19.63
N ASN A 347 -14.41 -28.12 19.18
CA ASN A 347 -13.88 -27.07 20.06
C ASN A 347 -14.50 -25.67 19.85
N HIS A 348 -15.48 -25.53 18.96
CA HIS A 348 -16.02 -24.23 18.54
C HIS A 348 -17.53 -24.29 18.32
N ARG A 349 -18.18 -23.16 18.57
CA ARG A 349 -19.61 -22.99 18.27
C ARG A 349 -19.74 -22.13 17.04
N MET A 350 -20.50 -22.60 16.06
CA MET A 350 -20.73 -21.87 14.82
C MET A 350 -22.21 -21.55 14.69
N LEU A 351 -22.52 -20.27 14.52
CA LEU A 351 -23.83 -19.80 14.08
C LEU A 351 -23.74 -19.48 12.59
N GLN A 352 -24.62 -20.05 11.78
CA GLN A 352 -24.68 -19.75 10.35
C GLN A 352 -26.01 -19.10 9.99
N ILE A 353 -25.92 -18.00 9.24
CA ILE A 353 -27.07 -17.25 8.73
C ILE A 353 -26.89 -17.06 7.23
N VAL A 354 -27.98 -17.24 6.48
CA VAL A 354 -28.00 -17.04 5.03
C VAL A 354 -28.85 -15.82 4.73
N TYR A 355 -28.25 -14.88 4.03
CA TYR A 355 -28.87 -13.68 3.51
C TYR A 355 -29.11 -13.84 2.02
N GLY A 356 -30.27 -13.41 1.55
CA GLY A 356 -30.56 -13.19 0.14
C GLY A 356 -30.29 -11.75 -0.21
N GLY A 357 -29.59 -11.50 -1.29
CA GLY A 357 -29.37 -10.16 -1.80
C GLY A 357 -29.70 -10.06 -3.28
N HIS A 358 -29.94 -8.83 -3.72
CA HIS A 358 -30.25 -8.50 -5.11
C HIS A 358 -29.31 -7.38 -5.58
N ILE A 359 -28.65 -7.59 -6.72
CA ILE A 359 -27.80 -6.58 -7.37
C ILE A 359 -28.42 -6.24 -8.71
N ASP A 360 -28.72 -4.97 -8.90
CA ASP A 360 -29.22 -4.45 -10.16
C ASP A 360 -28.03 -4.30 -11.11
N ILE A 361 -28.13 -4.88 -12.31
CA ILE A 361 -27.14 -4.77 -13.37
C ILE A 361 -27.81 -4.08 -14.55
N GLU A 362 -27.31 -2.92 -14.91
CA GLU A 362 -27.86 -2.10 -15.98
C GLU A 362 -26.92 -2.14 -17.19
N SER A 363 -27.42 -2.65 -18.31
CA SER A 363 -26.72 -2.68 -19.59
C SER A 363 -27.38 -1.70 -20.55
N ILE A 364 -26.60 -0.75 -21.05
CA ILE A 364 -27.07 0.24 -22.01
C ILE A 364 -26.26 0.16 -23.30
N GLU A 365 -26.95 0.00 -24.42
CA GLU A 365 -26.42 0.16 -25.76
C GLU A 365 -26.66 1.60 -26.20
N LEU A 366 -25.58 2.27 -26.58
CA LEU A 366 -25.55 3.68 -26.94
C LEU A 366 -25.15 3.83 -28.39
N ALA A 367 -25.62 4.88 -29.04
CA ALA A 367 -25.10 5.35 -30.31
C ALA A 367 -24.57 6.77 -30.15
N CYS A 368 -23.34 7.00 -30.60
CA CYS A 368 -22.75 8.33 -30.70
C CYS A 368 -21.88 8.39 -31.97
N ASN A 369 -22.06 9.44 -32.78
CA ASN A 369 -21.34 9.64 -34.04
C ASN A 369 -21.36 8.41 -34.98
N GLY A 370 -22.53 7.76 -35.10
CA GLY A 370 -22.70 6.56 -35.94
C GLY A 370 -22.04 5.28 -35.41
N LYS A 371 -21.29 5.33 -34.31
CA LYS A 371 -20.73 4.15 -33.62
C LYS A 371 -21.65 3.69 -32.51
N LYS A 372 -21.66 2.37 -32.27
CA LYS A 372 -22.42 1.75 -31.17
C LYS A 372 -21.47 1.37 -30.04
N TYR A 373 -21.90 1.62 -28.81
CA TYR A 373 -21.15 1.33 -27.59
C TYR A 373 -22.03 0.54 -26.64
N LYS A 374 -21.44 -0.35 -25.83
CA LYS A 374 -22.15 -1.08 -24.79
C LYS A 374 -21.51 -0.79 -23.44
N ALA A 375 -22.24 -0.12 -22.57
CA ALA A 375 -21.82 0.16 -21.21
C ALA A 375 -22.64 -0.67 -20.21
N ILE A 376 -22.00 -1.11 -19.14
CA ILE A 376 -22.61 -1.94 -18.11
C ILE A 376 -22.20 -1.38 -16.74
N ALA A 377 -23.18 -1.07 -15.92
CA ALA A 377 -23.01 -0.65 -14.54
C ALA A 377 -23.80 -1.58 -13.60
N TYR A 378 -23.40 -1.63 -12.33
CA TYR A 378 -24.03 -2.51 -11.34
C TYR A 378 -24.09 -1.89 -9.94
N GLY A 379 -25.05 -2.38 -9.16
CA GLY A 379 -25.25 -2.04 -7.76
C GLY A 379 -25.85 -0.66 -7.53
N LYS A 380 -26.17 -0.39 -6.26
CA LYS A 380 -26.81 0.85 -5.80
C LYS A 380 -26.06 2.12 -6.18
N GLU A 381 -24.72 2.06 -6.17
CA GLU A 381 -23.83 3.18 -6.52
C GLU A 381 -23.46 3.23 -8.02
N ARG A 382 -23.96 2.28 -8.83
CA ARG A 382 -23.66 2.16 -10.27
C ARG A 382 -22.17 2.12 -10.59
N LYS A 383 -21.44 1.18 -9.99
CA LYS A 383 -20.05 0.92 -10.39
C LYS A 383 -19.99 0.41 -11.83
N TRP A 384 -18.98 0.83 -12.57
CA TRP A 384 -18.79 0.44 -13.97
C TRP A 384 -18.15 -0.94 -14.07
N LEU A 385 -18.85 -1.89 -14.70
CA LEU A 385 -18.22 -3.14 -15.15
C LEU A 385 -17.46 -2.90 -16.47
N THR A 386 -18.07 -2.13 -17.36
CA THR A 386 -17.42 -1.65 -18.58
C THR A 386 -18.10 -0.37 -19.05
N GLN A 387 -17.31 0.61 -19.49
CA GLN A 387 -17.83 1.83 -20.12
C GLN A 387 -17.95 1.67 -21.65
N GLY A 388 -17.65 0.48 -22.18
CA GLY A 388 -17.67 0.21 -23.62
C GLY A 388 -16.61 0.98 -24.42
N GLY A 389 -15.63 1.59 -23.75
CA GLY A 389 -14.62 2.43 -24.40
C GLY A 389 -15.19 3.67 -25.10
N ILE A 390 -16.38 4.14 -24.69
CA ILE A 390 -17.07 5.23 -25.40
C ILE A 390 -16.23 6.51 -25.39
N VAL A 391 -15.66 6.87 -24.24
CA VAL A 391 -14.87 8.09 -24.11
C VAL A 391 -13.58 7.95 -24.92
N GLU A 392 -12.87 6.83 -24.78
CA GLU A 392 -11.62 6.55 -25.48
C GLU A 392 -11.81 6.58 -27.00
N SER A 393 -12.84 5.91 -27.50
CA SER A 393 -13.12 5.86 -28.93
C SER A 393 -13.55 7.21 -29.51
N LEU A 394 -14.27 8.03 -28.74
CA LEU A 394 -14.68 9.37 -29.18
C LEU A 394 -13.49 10.34 -29.15
N VAL A 395 -12.65 10.27 -28.11
CA VAL A 395 -11.40 11.04 -28.03
C VAL A 395 -10.45 10.66 -29.17
N GLU A 396 -10.32 9.37 -29.50
CA GLU A 396 -9.51 8.93 -30.65
C GLU A 396 -10.08 9.43 -31.98
N SER A 397 -11.41 9.46 -32.13
CA SER A 397 -12.06 10.05 -33.31
C SER A 397 -11.76 11.55 -33.41
N ASP A 398 -11.82 12.28 -32.30
CA ASP A 398 -11.47 13.70 -32.24
C ASP A 398 -10.00 13.92 -32.63
N PHE A 399 -9.08 13.07 -32.14
CA PHE A 399 -7.67 13.15 -32.52
C PHE A 399 -7.42 12.85 -34.00
N GLU A 400 -8.11 11.88 -34.58
CA GLU A 400 -7.95 11.55 -35.99
C GLU A 400 -8.50 12.67 -36.91
N GLU A 401 -9.60 13.32 -36.53
CA GLU A 401 -10.09 14.52 -37.21
C GLU A 401 -9.07 15.67 -37.13
N LEU A 402 -8.52 15.91 -35.94
CA LEU A 402 -7.47 16.91 -35.75
C LEU A 402 -6.23 16.60 -36.59
N ARG A 403 -5.83 15.34 -36.66
CA ARG A 403 -4.70 14.89 -37.47
C ARG A 403 -4.95 15.13 -38.96
N LYS A 404 -6.16 14.86 -39.46
CA LYS A 404 -6.54 15.15 -40.85
C LYS A 404 -6.47 16.64 -41.16
N VAL A 405 -6.98 17.49 -40.26
CA VAL A 405 -6.88 18.94 -40.41
C VAL A 405 -5.42 19.40 -40.36
N GLY A 406 -4.60 18.86 -39.45
CA GLY A 406 -3.17 19.15 -39.39
C GLY A 406 -2.43 18.79 -40.68
N ASN A 407 -2.68 17.59 -41.23
CA ASN A 407 -2.08 17.15 -42.49
C ASN A 407 -2.51 18.02 -43.69
N GLN A 408 -3.73 18.54 -43.69
CA GLN A 408 -4.20 19.47 -44.72
C GLN A 408 -3.50 20.83 -44.63
N ILE A 409 -3.19 21.29 -43.42
CA ILE A 409 -2.44 22.53 -43.18
C ILE A 409 -0.99 22.40 -43.67
N ASP A 410 -0.36 21.23 -43.49
CA ASP A 410 1.00 20.97 -43.96
C ASP A 410 1.09 20.82 -45.50
N ALA A 411 0.01 20.41 -46.17
CA ALA A 411 0.02 20.14 -47.61
C ALA A 411 -0.23 21.38 -48.49
N HIS A 412 -0.94 22.42 -48.01
CA HIS A 412 -1.26 23.59 -48.82
C HIS A 412 -1.19 24.90 -48.02
N GLN A 413 -0.16 25.71 -48.34
CA GLN A 413 -0.10 27.16 -48.14
C GLN A 413 -0.50 27.65 -46.73
N LEU A 414 0.44 27.59 -45.80
CA LEU A 414 0.41 28.22 -44.46
C LEU A 414 -0.04 29.70 -44.45
N PHE A 415 -0.08 30.37 -45.61
CA PHE A 415 -0.36 31.80 -45.74
C PHE A 415 -1.79 32.16 -46.18
N LEU A 416 -2.65 31.19 -46.49
CA LEU A 416 -4.03 31.46 -46.97
C LEU A 416 -5.14 30.99 -46.01
N ILE A 417 -4.79 30.40 -44.87
CA ILE A 417 -5.78 29.82 -43.97
C ILE A 417 -6.35 30.92 -43.04
N ASP A 418 -7.67 31.12 -43.10
CA ASP A 418 -8.44 31.96 -42.16
C ASP A 418 -8.13 31.53 -40.72
N TYR A 419 -7.57 32.45 -39.93
CA TYR A 419 -7.08 32.22 -38.57
C TYR A 419 -8.15 31.65 -37.61
N LYS A 420 -9.43 31.80 -37.95
CA LYS A 420 -10.56 31.27 -37.17
C LYS A 420 -10.60 29.75 -37.13
N THR A 421 -10.11 29.07 -38.16
CA THR A 421 -10.18 27.59 -38.24
C THR A 421 -9.13 26.94 -37.33
N PRO A 422 -7.84 27.32 -37.40
CA PRO A 422 -6.83 26.83 -36.44
C PRO A 422 -7.15 27.21 -35.00
N GLN A 423 -7.72 28.40 -34.75
CA GLN A 423 -8.08 28.82 -33.39
C GLN A 423 -9.17 27.94 -32.77
N LYS A 424 -10.21 27.56 -33.53
CA LYS A 424 -11.25 26.63 -33.04
C LYS A 424 -10.70 25.22 -32.78
N VAL A 425 -9.78 24.76 -33.63
CA VAL A 425 -9.06 23.48 -33.48
C VAL A 425 -8.21 23.48 -32.21
N VAL A 426 -7.47 24.57 -31.96
CA VAL A 426 -6.62 24.72 -30.76
C VAL A 426 -7.46 24.92 -29.51
N GLN A 427 -8.58 25.67 -29.56
CA GLN A 427 -9.51 25.77 -28.44
C GLN A 427 -10.13 24.42 -28.07
N ARG A 428 -10.47 23.58 -29.06
CA ARG A 428 -10.90 22.19 -28.85
C ARG A 428 -9.78 21.33 -28.26
N PHE A 429 -8.55 21.50 -28.73
CA PHE A 429 -7.40 20.77 -28.19
C PHE A 429 -7.11 21.16 -26.74
N VAL A 430 -7.21 22.45 -26.41
CA VAL A 430 -7.02 22.97 -25.05
C VAL A 430 -8.14 22.49 -24.13
N SER A 431 -9.40 22.40 -24.58
CA SER A 431 -10.47 21.81 -23.76
C SER A 431 -10.23 20.31 -23.52
N ILE A 432 -9.82 19.55 -24.54
CA ILE A 432 -9.50 18.11 -24.41
C ILE A 432 -8.26 17.90 -23.51
N ALA A 433 -7.22 18.72 -23.64
CA ALA A 433 -6.01 18.64 -22.83
C ALA A 433 -6.22 19.10 -21.38
N ASN A 434 -7.10 20.09 -21.14
CA ASN A 434 -7.51 20.45 -19.78
C ASN A 434 -8.32 19.33 -19.10
N ASN A 435 -8.95 18.46 -19.89
CA ASN A 435 -9.65 17.28 -19.41
C ASN A 435 -8.74 16.04 -19.26
N LEU A 436 -7.45 16.11 -19.63
CA LEU A 436 -6.51 14.99 -19.52
C LEU A 436 -6.20 14.61 -18.06
N ASP A 437 -6.38 15.53 -17.11
CA ASP A 437 -6.35 15.27 -15.66
C ASP A 437 -7.40 14.21 -15.27
N VAL A 438 -8.49 14.12 -16.04
CA VAL A 438 -9.58 13.16 -15.83
C VAL A 438 -9.23 11.76 -16.35
N LEU A 439 -8.37 11.66 -17.38
CA LEU A 439 -7.81 10.37 -17.83
C LEU A 439 -6.80 9.81 -16.81
N GLN A 440 -6.13 10.67 -16.03
CA GLN A 440 -5.26 10.21 -14.94
C GLN A 440 -6.05 9.74 -13.71
N THR A 441 -7.22 10.33 -13.44
CA THR A 441 -8.06 9.95 -12.28
C THR A 441 -9.00 8.78 -12.57
N VAL A 442 -9.47 8.60 -13.81
CA VAL A 442 -10.20 7.38 -14.22
C VAL A 442 -9.26 6.21 -14.55
N GLY A 443 -7.98 6.50 -14.77
CA GLY A 443 -6.98 5.52 -15.19
C GLY A 443 -6.27 4.71 -14.10
N SER A 444 -6.59 4.86 -12.80
CA SER A 444 -5.88 4.07 -11.77
C SER A 444 -6.20 2.56 -11.82
N GLU A 445 -7.32 2.17 -12.41
CA GLU A 445 -7.67 0.75 -12.66
C GLU A 445 -7.45 0.32 -14.14
N ALA A 446 -7.48 1.25 -15.09
CA ALA A 446 -7.21 0.97 -16.52
C ALA A 446 -5.71 0.99 -16.88
N TYR A 447 -4.82 1.22 -15.91
CA TYR A 447 -3.38 1.44 -16.07
C TYR A 447 -2.64 0.24 -16.68
N GLU A 448 -3.21 -0.96 -16.61
CA GLU A 448 -2.61 -2.20 -17.13
C GLU A 448 -3.08 -2.58 -18.54
N SER A 449 -4.03 -1.85 -19.14
CA SER A 449 -4.42 -2.16 -20.52
C SER A 449 -3.38 -1.62 -21.52
N PRO A 450 -2.89 -2.45 -22.47
CA PRO A 450 -1.93 -2.02 -23.49
C PRO A 450 -2.40 -0.82 -24.32
N HIS A 451 -3.71 -0.70 -24.55
CA HIS A 451 -4.30 0.39 -25.31
C HIS A 451 -4.21 1.75 -24.59
N GLY A 452 -4.33 1.78 -23.26
CA GLY A 452 -4.21 3.03 -22.50
C GLY A 452 -2.82 3.67 -22.59
N GLN A 453 -1.76 2.84 -22.64
CA GLN A 453 -0.39 3.33 -22.81
C GLN A 453 -0.12 3.87 -24.22
N GLU A 454 -0.64 3.20 -25.24
CA GLU A 454 -0.47 3.60 -26.64
C GLU A 454 -1.16 4.95 -26.92
N SER A 455 -2.40 5.12 -26.47
CA SER A 455 -3.11 6.41 -26.59
C SER A 455 -2.37 7.56 -25.89
N ARG A 456 -1.79 7.32 -24.71
CA ARG A 456 -1.03 8.34 -23.98
C ARG A 456 0.23 8.77 -24.74
N THR A 457 0.98 7.83 -25.31
CA THR A 457 2.17 8.17 -26.11
C THR A 457 1.79 8.91 -27.39
N LEU A 458 0.65 8.59 -28.00
CA LEU A 458 0.13 9.30 -29.17
C LEU A 458 -0.24 10.75 -28.82
N ILE A 459 -0.95 10.97 -27.71
CA ILE A 459 -1.37 12.30 -27.24
C ILE A 459 -0.14 13.18 -26.94
N VAL A 460 0.86 12.63 -26.26
CA VAL A 460 2.11 13.36 -25.96
C VAL A 460 2.86 13.71 -27.24
N LYS A 461 2.94 12.79 -28.22
CA LYS A 461 3.57 13.06 -29.52
C LYS A 461 2.83 14.15 -30.29
N CYS A 462 1.50 14.09 -30.39
CA CYS A 462 0.71 15.12 -31.07
C CYS A 462 0.84 16.49 -30.39
N ALA A 463 0.83 16.56 -29.06
CA ALA A 463 1.05 17.82 -28.35
C ALA A 463 2.46 18.40 -28.60
N GLN A 464 3.49 17.55 -28.66
CA GLN A 464 4.86 17.96 -28.99
C GLN A 464 4.99 18.46 -30.44
N GLU A 465 4.36 17.78 -31.40
CA GLU A 465 4.35 18.19 -32.81
C GLU A 465 3.61 19.52 -33.01
N MET A 466 2.45 19.70 -32.37
CA MET A 466 1.74 20.99 -32.40
C MET A 466 2.59 22.12 -31.81
N LYS A 467 3.28 21.87 -30.68
CA LYS A 467 4.20 22.85 -30.08
C LYS A 467 5.34 23.21 -31.04
N PHE A 468 5.91 22.23 -31.73
CA PHE A 468 6.97 22.46 -32.70
C PHE A 468 6.49 23.29 -33.91
N ASN A 469 5.29 23.00 -34.42
CA ASN A 469 4.71 23.75 -35.54
C ASN A 469 4.32 25.18 -35.14
N TYR A 470 3.79 25.39 -33.94
CA TYR A 470 3.56 26.73 -33.40
C TYR A 470 4.85 27.53 -33.24
N ALA A 471 5.91 26.90 -32.73
CA ALA A 471 7.23 27.54 -32.61
C ALA A 471 7.82 27.91 -33.98
N ARG A 472 7.63 27.08 -35.02
CA ARG A 472 8.02 27.39 -36.40
C ARG A 472 7.25 28.56 -36.98
N LEU A 473 5.92 28.59 -36.79
CA LEU A 473 5.07 29.68 -37.25
C LEU A 473 5.50 31.00 -36.58
N TYR A 474 5.73 30.95 -35.27
CA TYR A 474 6.23 32.08 -34.50
C TYR A 474 7.61 32.55 -34.99
N LEU A 475 8.55 31.64 -35.24
CA LEU A 475 9.86 31.99 -35.79
C LEU A 475 9.74 32.66 -37.15
N ALA A 476 8.85 32.18 -38.01
CA ALA A 476 8.59 32.80 -39.32
C ALA A 476 8.06 34.24 -39.17
N TRP A 477 7.10 34.48 -38.26
CA TRP A 477 6.58 35.82 -37.96
C TRP A 477 7.66 36.77 -37.42
N VAL A 478 8.52 36.27 -36.51
CA VAL A 478 9.66 37.03 -35.98
C VAL A 478 10.64 37.37 -37.10
N CYS A 479 10.96 36.42 -37.99
CA CYS A 479 11.81 36.68 -39.15
C CYS A 479 11.22 37.73 -40.10
N VAL A 480 9.90 37.70 -40.36
CA VAL A 480 9.21 38.73 -41.17
C VAL A 480 9.28 40.10 -40.49
N ALA A 481 9.03 40.17 -39.18
CA ALA A 481 9.14 41.43 -38.43
C ALA A 481 10.57 41.99 -38.45
N ILE A 482 11.59 41.14 -38.28
CA ILE A 482 13.00 41.53 -38.39
C ILE A 482 13.30 42.02 -39.81
N PHE A 483 12.84 41.30 -40.83
CA PHE A 483 13.04 41.71 -42.22
C PHE A 483 12.40 43.07 -42.52
N CYS A 484 11.15 43.29 -42.10
CA CYS A 484 10.46 44.58 -42.27
C CYS A 484 11.16 45.72 -41.52
N THR A 485 11.65 45.47 -40.30
CA THR A 485 12.41 46.49 -39.54
C THR A 485 13.76 46.79 -40.18
N MET A 486 14.49 45.78 -40.67
CA MET A 486 15.74 45.99 -41.41
C MET A 486 15.52 46.75 -42.72
N MET A 487 14.45 46.43 -43.46
CA MET A 487 14.09 47.12 -44.70
C MET A 487 13.69 48.57 -44.42
N GLY A 488 12.93 48.83 -43.35
CA GLY A 488 12.62 50.18 -42.89
C GLY A 488 13.87 50.97 -42.48
N LEU A 489 14.80 50.34 -41.77
CA LEU A 489 16.08 50.95 -41.39
C LEU A 489 16.93 51.30 -42.63
N TRP A 490 16.97 50.40 -43.62
CA TRP A 490 17.73 50.60 -44.85
C TRP A 490 17.19 51.79 -45.67
N LEU A 491 15.86 51.91 -45.77
CA LEU A 491 15.21 53.06 -46.42
C LEU A 491 15.45 54.37 -45.65
N ALA A 492 15.50 54.31 -44.31
CA ALA A 492 15.71 55.49 -43.48
C ALA A 492 17.14 56.08 -43.62
N ILE A 493 18.16 55.25 -43.87
CA ILE A 493 19.56 55.70 -44.04
C ILE A 493 19.73 56.62 -45.27
N GLY A 494 18.81 56.58 -46.24
CA GLY A 494 18.84 57.43 -47.44
C GLY A 494 18.07 58.75 -47.34
N SER A 495 17.34 59.03 -46.26
CA SER A 495 16.47 60.21 -46.16
C SER A 495 16.76 61.05 -44.90
N THR A 496 16.63 62.37 -45.01
CA THR A 496 16.86 63.35 -43.93
C THR A 496 15.84 63.26 -42.77
N GLY A 497 14.92 62.29 -42.80
CA GLY A 497 13.89 62.05 -41.78
C GLY A 497 14.23 60.97 -40.75
N PHE A 498 15.51 60.79 -40.41
CA PHE A 498 16.00 59.71 -39.52
C PHE A 498 15.22 59.57 -38.20
N TRP A 499 14.81 60.69 -37.59
CA TRP A 499 14.14 60.69 -36.29
C TRP A 499 12.70 60.14 -36.32
N GLU A 500 11.94 60.39 -37.39
CA GLU A 500 10.57 59.89 -37.50
C GLU A 500 10.56 58.37 -37.73
N PHE A 501 11.49 57.86 -38.54
CA PHE A 501 11.65 56.43 -38.78
C PHE A 501 12.19 55.68 -37.54
N LEU A 502 13.06 56.31 -36.74
CA LEU A 502 13.54 55.73 -35.49
C LEU A 502 12.38 55.52 -34.50
N ILE A 503 11.47 56.49 -34.37
CA ILE A 503 10.31 56.39 -33.47
C ILE A 503 9.36 55.27 -33.92
N ILE A 504 9.09 55.16 -35.23
CA ILE A 504 8.24 54.09 -35.78
C ILE A 504 8.91 52.71 -35.60
N GLY A 505 10.22 52.62 -35.84
CA GLY A 505 10.99 51.39 -35.65
C GLY A 505 11.01 50.93 -34.19
N VAL A 506 11.25 51.85 -33.25
CA VAL A 506 11.23 51.56 -31.80
C VAL A 506 9.82 51.20 -31.33
N ALA A 507 8.77 51.90 -31.79
CA ALA A 507 7.39 51.57 -31.47
C ALA A 507 7.00 50.17 -31.99
N GLY A 508 7.39 49.83 -33.22
CA GLY A 508 7.18 48.49 -33.79
C GLY A 508 7.92 47.39 -33.04
N TYR A 509 9.16 47.64 -32.63
CA TYR A 509 9.95 46.70 -31.83
C TYR A 509 9.36 46.51 -30.42
N CYS A 510 8.94 47.58 -29.76
CA CYS A 510 8.28 47.53 -28.45
C CYS A 510 6.94 46.80 -28.52
N LEU A 511 6.12 47.04 -29.54
CA LEU A 511 4.86 46.31 -29.73
C LEU A 511 5.11 44.81 -29.96
N SER A 512 6.14 44.48 -30.73
CA SER A 512 6.57 43.09 -30.94
C SER A 512 6.96 42.44 -29.61
N LEU A 513 7.81 43.09 -28.80
CA LEU A 513 8.21 42.58 -27.48
C LEU A 513 7.03 42.41 -26.50
N VAL A 514 6.06 43.32 -26.50
CA VAL A 514 4.87 43.21 -25.64
C VAL A 514 4.01 42.02 -26.04
N LEU A 515 3.84 41.77 -27.34
CA LEU A 515 3.13 40.58 -27.84
C LEU A 515 3.87 39.28 -27.46
N ILE A 516 5.20 39.29 -27.51
CA ILE A 516 6.07 38.16 -27.13
C ILE A 516 5.89 37.81 -25.65
N VAL A 517 6.01 38.80 -24.75
CA VAL A 517 5.89 38.59 -23.30
C VAL A 517 4.49 38.12 -22.91
N LYS A 518 3.45 38.63 -23.57
CA LYS A 518 2.07 38.22 -23.29
C LYS A 518 1.81 36.76 -23.67
N MET A 519 2.34 36.31 -24.81
CA MET A 519 2.16 34.93 -25.26
C MET A 519 2.97 33.93 -24.43
N ASP A 520 4.18 34.28 -23.98
CA ASP A 520 4.99 33.43 -23.10
C ASP A 520 4.30 33.23 -21.73
N GLY A 521 3.70 34.30 -21.20
CA GLY A 521 2.90 34.24 -19.97
C GLY A 521 1.66 33.35 -20.08
N ASP A 522 0.98 33.34 -21.23
CA ASP A 522 -0.19 32.48 -21.48
C ASP A 522 0.22 30.99 -21.63
N VAL A 523 1.41 30.72 -22.22
CA VAL A 523 1.97 29.36 -22.35
C VAL A 523 2.44 28.81 -21.01
N ASP A 524 3.09 29.62 -20.17
CA ASP A 524 3.51 29.23 -18.83
C ASP A 524 2.31 29.02 -17.89
N GLN A 525 1.25 29.81 -18.03
CA GLN A 525 -0.02 29.56 -17.30
C GLN A 525 -0.70 28.26 -17.71
N LEU A 526 -0.66 27.89 -18.99
CA LEU A 526 -1.13 26.59 -19.48
C LEU A 526 -0.28 25.44 -18.91
N TYR A 527 1.04 25.62 -18.83
CA TYR A 527 1.96 24.62 -18.29
C TYR A 527 1.76 24.39 -16.78
N ALA A 528 1.64 25.49 -16.01
CA ALA A 528 1.40 25.45 -14.57
C ALA A 528 0.05 24.81 -14.19
N ARG A 529 -0.97 24.89 -15.07
CA ARG A 529 -2.28 24.25 -14.86
C ARG A 529 -2.30 22.77 -15.26
N SER A 530 -1.43 22.33 -16.16
CA SER A 530 -1.37 20.95 -16.68
C SER A 530 -0.55 19.95 -15.85
N LEU A 531 0.07 20.40 -14.74
CA LEU A 531 0.86 19.56 -13.83
C LEU A 531 0.40 19.69 -12.37
N PRO A 532 -0.75 19.14 -11.95
CA PRO A 532 -1.12 19.08 -10.55
C PRO A 532 -0.84 17.68 -9.97
N SER A 533 0.43 17.38 -9.67
CA SER A 533 0.75 16.37 -8.65
C SER A 533 2.27 16.30 -8.35
N VAL A 534 2.79 17.32 -7.68
CA VAL A 534 3.87 17.07 -6.70
C VAL A 534 3.19 16.90 -5.35
N LYS A 535 2.73 15.67 -5.05
CA LYS A 535 2.34 15.32 -3.68
C LYS A 535 3.59 15.43 -2.82
N LYS A 536 3.55 16.29 -1.79
CA LYS A 536 4.51 16.28 -0.69
C LYS A 536 4.49 14.88 -0.06
N PHE A 537 5.50 14.07 -0.32
CA PHE A 537 5.79 12.91 0.53
C PHE A 537 6.37 13.43 1.84
N ASN A 538 5.54 13.51 2.87
CA ASN A 538 6.06 13.60 4.23
C ASN A 538 6.62 12.21 4.57
N VAL A 539 7.94 12.06 4.48
CA VAL A 539 8.61 10.90 5.06
C VAL A 539 8.54 11.07 6.58
N LEU A 540 7.64 10.30 7.19
CA LEU A 540 7.52 10.18 8.64
C LEU A 540 8.38 9.01 9.11
N ASP A 541 9.04 9.16 10.25
CA ASP A 541 9.70 8.02 10.91
C ASP A 541 8.68 7.04 11.51
N ALA A 542 9.15 5.91 12.06
CA ALA A 542 8.32 4.91 12.72
C ALA A 542 7.54 5.45 13.94
N ALA A 543 7.76 6.71 14.34
CA ALA A 543 7.07 7.41 15.42
C ALA A 543 6.17 8.57 14.92
N GLY A 544 6.00 8.74 13.60
CA GLY A 544 5.09 9.71 13.01
C GLY A 544 5.61 11.16 12.91
N LYS A 545 6.93 11.41 12.87
CA LYS A 545 7.49 12.78 12.77
C LYS A 545 8.14 13.08 11.41
N PRO A 546 7.95 14.31 10.85
CA PRO A 546 8.50 14.69 9.54
C PRO A 546 10.00 14.98 9.60
N LEU A 547 10.76 14.40 8.67
CA LEU A 547 12.23 14.35 8.69
C LEU A 547 12.98 15.57 8.10
N LEU A 548 12.31 16.62 7.59
CA LEU A 548 13.02 17.78 6.99
C LEU A 548 12.40 19.14 7.34
N ARG A 549 13.22 20.05 7.87
CA ARG A 549 12.99 21.51 7.97
C ARG A 549 14.01 22.23 7.06
N GLY A 550 13.53 22.83 5.98
CA GLY A 550 14.33 23.73 5.13
C GLY A 550 13.69 23.94 3.76
N GLY A 551 13.28 25.18 3.46
CA GLY A 551 12.65 25.55 2.20
C GLY A 551 13.68 25.90 1.11
N GLY A 552 13.59 25.21 -0.01
CA GLY A 552 14.22 25.54 -1.30
C GLY A 552 13.53 24.71 -2.38
N TRP A 553 13.14 25.35 -3.50
CA TRP A 553 12.48 24.66 -4.61
C TRP A 553 13.55 24.13 -5.57
N GLU A 554 13.75 22.81 -5.63
CA GLU A 554 14.49 22.16 -6.69
C GLU A 554 13.56 21.21 -7.46
N VAL A 555 13.54 21.33 -8.79
CA VAL A 555 12.74 20.45 -9.67
C VAL A 555 13.69 19.42 -10.29
N TRP A 556 13.47 18.15 -9.95
CA TRP A 556 14.19 17.01 -10.46
C TRP A 556 13.27 16.18 -11.36
N SER A 557 13.80 15.64 -12.47
CA SER A 557 13.05 14.65 -13.25
C SER A 557 13.16 13.26 -12.58
N GLY A 558 12.20 12.36 -12.86
CA GLY A 558 12.11 11.02 -12.27
C GLY A 558 13.32 10.09 -12.47
N ASN A 559 14.31 10.50 -13.28
CA ASN A 559 15.56 9.76 -13.50
C ASN A 559 16.78 10.43 -12.84
N GLY A 560 16.59 11.38 -11.91
CA GLY A 560 17.68 12.00 -11.16
C GLY A 560 18.59 12.93 -11.98
N THR A 561 18.16 13.34 -13.17
CA THR A 561 18.88 14.36 -13.96
C THR A 561 18.38 15.77 -13.63
N ARG A 562 19.33 16.65 -13.33
CA ARG A 562 19.11 18.07 -13.06
C ARG A 562 18.71 18.77 -14.37
N LEU A 563 17.53 19.39 -14.40
CA LEU A 563 17.11 20.21 -15.55
C LEU A 563 17.97 21.48 -15.60
N VAL A 564 18.88 21.55 -16.57
CA VAL A 564 19.65 22.77 -16.90
C VAL A 564 18.70 23.75 -17.60
N PRO A 565 18.75 25.07 -17.31
CA PRO A 565 17.94 26.06 -18.01
C PRO A 565 18.11 25.93 -19.52
N SER A 566 16.97 26.04 -20.23
CA SER A 566 16.87 25.71 -21.64
C SER A 566 17.87 26.51 -22.48
N ARG A 567 18.39 25.86 -23.54
CA ARG A 567 19.33 26.42 -24.53
C ARG A 567 18.87 27.79 -25.09
N TRP A 568 17.57 28.07 -25.02
CA TRP A 568 16.93 29.32 -25.40
C TRP A 568 17.32 30.51 -24.55
N VAL A 569 17.48 30.34 -23.23
CA VAL A 569 17.93 31.41 -22.32
C VAL A 569 19.33 31.87 -22.71
N TRP A 570 20.21 30.92 -23.03
CA TRP A 570 21.56 31.22 -23.51
C TRP A 570 21.56 31.89 -24.88
N MET A 571 20.67 31.49 -25.79
CA MET A 571 20.55 32.12 -27.11
C MET A 571 20.04 33.56 -26.99
N PHE A 572 19.04 33.80 -26.13
CA PHE A 572 18.49 35.13 -25.89
C PHE A 572 19.52 36.04 -25.22
N TYR A 573 20.26 35.51 -24.23
CA TYR A 573 21.36 36.22 -23.59
C TYR A 573 22.47 36.56 -24.58
N TRP A 574 22.79 35.64 -25.50
CA TRP A 574 23.82 35.85 -26.51
C TRP A 574 23.41 36.96 -27.48
N VAL A 575 22.19 36.92 -28.03
CA VAL A 575 21.64 37.96 -28.93
C VAL A 575 21.58 39.32 -28.23
N LEU A 576 21.11 39.37 -26.98
CA LEU A 576 21.09 40.60 -26.20
C LEU A 576 22.49 41.17 -26.03
N MET A 577 23.48 40.31 -25.73
CA MET A 577 24.87 40.72 -25.58
C MET A 577 25.48 41.19 -26.90
N THR A 578 25.21 40.54 -28.04
CA THR A 578 25.68 41.04 -29.34
C THR A 578 25.04 42.38 -29.70
N CYS A 579 23.74 42.56 -29.44
CA CYS A 579 23.07 43.84 -29.66
C CYS A 579 23.65 44.96 -28.77
N LEU A 580 23.89 44.69 -27.48
CA LEU A 580 24.52 45.65 -26.56
C LEU A 580 25.96 45.97 -26.96
N PHE A 581 26.72 44.97 -27.40
CA PHE A 581 28.09 45.15 -27.87
C PHE A 581 28.15 45.99 -29.15
N TYR A 582 27.22 45.73 -30.10
CA TYR A 582 27.09 46.51 -31.32
C TYR A 582 26.68 47.95 -31.03
N TRP A 583 25.69 48.16 -30.14
CA TRP A 583 25.28 49.49 -29.70
C TRP A 583 26.42 50.27 -29.03
N PHE A 584 27.21 49.61 -28.18
CA PHE A 584 28.36 50.22 -27.52
C PHE A 584 29.43 50.65 -28.53
N TRP A 585 29.70 49.81 -29.53
CA TRP A 585 30.65 50.13 -30.61
C TRP A 585 30.16 51.26 -31.50
N VAL A 586 28.89 51.25 -31.90
CA VAL A 586 28.29 52.33 -32.69
C VAL A 586 28.34 53.64 -31.91
N ARG A 587 27.97 53.64 -30.62
CA ARG A 587 28.05 54.83 -29.77
C ARG A 587 29.48 55.36 -29.64
N ARG A 588 30.47 54.47 -29.49
CA ARG A 588 31.88 54.87 -29.38
C ARG A 588 32.43 55.40 -30.70
N PHE A 589 32.01 54.82 -31.83
CA PHE A 589 32.35 55.28 -33.18
C PHE A 589 31.77 56.66 -33.47
N PHE A 590 30.50 56.90 -33.11
CA PHE A 590 29.88 58.23 -33.22
C PHE A 590 30.51 59.26 -32.26
N SER A 591 30.82 58.86 -31.03
CA SER A 591 31.51 59.75 -30.08
C SER A 591 32.93 60.10 -30.54
N TRP A 592 33.59 59.25 -31.34
CA TRP A 592 34.88 59.52 -31.96
C TRP A 592 34.77 60.43 -33.18
N LEU A 593 33.72 60.24 -34.01
CA LEU A 593 33.48 61.08 -35.18
C LEU A 593 33.02 62.51 -34.85
N PHE A 594 32.31 62.69 -33.73
CA PHE A 594 31.68 63.97 -33.37
C PHE A 594 32.19 64.58 -32.06
N GLY A 595 33.23 63.99 -31.45
CA GLY A 595 33.82 64.45 -30.19
C GLY A 595 35.06 65.32 -30.36
N SER A 596 34.87 66.62 -30.57
CA SER A 596 35.86 67.66 -30.27
C SER A 596 35.13 68.96 -29.92
N GLY A 597 35.09 69.30 -28.62
CA GLY A 597 34.41 70.46 -28.05
C GLY A 597 33.97 70.19 -26.63
#